data_AF-A0A965EWV4-F1
#
_entry.id   AF-A0A965EWV4-F1
#
_cell.length_a   1.000
_cell.length_b   1.000
_cell.length_c   1.000
_cell.angle_alpha   90.00
_cell.angle_beta   90.00
_cell.angle_gamma   90.00
#
_symmetry.space_group_name_H-M   'P 1'
#
loop_
_entity.id
_entity.type
_entity.pdbx_description
1 polymer ?
#
loop_
_entity_poly.entity_id
_entity_poly.type
_entity_poly.pdbx_seq_one_letter_code
_entity_poly.pdbx_strand_id
1 'polypeptide(L)'
;MFRYLVDEDPVDGAEIVLSDDDSRHLVKVVRRQVGDGVEVIAPSGDLWPCEVVSTGNPAVVRVAGPARPAPYVPPLTLWVGLAEPGRLDLIAEKAAELGVRDLGVVVTERAKRVPDPDAWERRQARMQRVAVAAARQSGRGVRPVPRGLVPFAHVLETTDPGQGIILDPRAGDSLAQVI
;
A
#
# COMPACT_ATOMS: atom_id res chain seq x y z
N MET A 1 -3.96 2.86 -18.78
CA MET A 1 -3.82 4.24 -18.28
C MET A 1 -2.87 4.19 -17.09
N PHE A 2 -1.83 5.02 -17.06
CA PHE A 2 -0.85 5.02 -15.96
C PHE A 2 -1.31 5.94 -14.83
N ARG A 3 -0.95 5.59 -13.60
CA ARG A 3 -1.40 6.25 -12.38
C ARG A 3 -0.22 6.77 -11.57
N TYR A 4 -0.38 7.92 -10.95
CA TYR A 4 0.62 8.54 -10.09
C TYR A 4 0.03 8.81 -8.71
N LEU A 5 0.74 8.49 -7.63
CA LEU A 5 0.24 8.77 -6.29
C LEU A 5 0.50 10.23 -5.92
N VAL A 6 -0.48 10.85 -5.27
CA VAL A 6 -0.33 12.17 -4.65
C VAL A 6 -0.50 12.08 -3.13
N ASP A 7 0.03 13.09 -2.44
CA ASP A 7 0.04 13.13 -0.98
C ASP A 7 -1.17 13.85 -0.38
N GLU A 8 -1.96 14.55 -1.20
CA GLU A 8 -3.17 15.27 -0.82
C GLU A 8 -4.31 15.01 -1.83
N ASP A 9 -5.56 15.10 -1.39
CA ASP A 9 -6.72 14.96 -2.29
C ASP A 9 -6.82 16.20 -3.19
N PRO A 10 -6.78 16.03 -4.54
CA PRO A 10 -6.87 17.16 -5.47
C PRO A 10 -8.25 17.82 -5.47
N VAL A 11 -8.34 18.96 -6.17
CA VAL A 11 -9.61 19.59 -6.56
C VAL A 11 -9.69 19.69 -8.08
N ASP A 12 -10.90 19.85 -8.61
CA ASP A 12 -11.08 20.00 -10.06
C ASP A 12 -10.30 21.20 -10.61
N GLY A 13 -9.66 21.01 -11.76
CA GLY A 13 -8.78 22.01 -12.37
C GLY A 13 -7.42 22.24 -11.69
N ALA A 14 -7.11 21.59 -10.55
CA ALA A 14 -5.83 21.76 -9.87
C ALA A 14 -4.65 21.28 -10.73
N GLU A 15 -3.54 22.01 -10.70
CA GLU A 15 -2.26 21.55 -11.22
C GLU A 15 -1.47 20.83 -10.14
N ILE A 16 -0.92 19.68 -10.52
CA ILE A 16 -0.18 18.78 -9.64
C ILE A 16 1.21 18.61 -10.22
N VAL A 17 2.20 19.04 -9.43
CA VAL A 17 3.61 18.83 -9.73
C VAL A 17 3.96 17.39 -9.35
N LEU A 18 4.40 16.60 -10.33
CA LEU A 18 4.83 15.23 -10.07
C LEU A 18 6.21 15.22 -9.41
N SER A 19 6.48 14.18 -8.62
CA SER A 19 7.83 13.94 -8.09
C SER A 19 8.86 13.76 -9.21
N ASP A 20 10.15 13.93 -8.93
CA ASP A 20 11.22 13.72 -9.93
C ASP A 20 11.17 12.31 -10.54
N ASP A 21 10.92 11.29 -9.71
CA ASP A 21 10.82 9.90 -10.14
C ASP A 21 9.59 9.68 -11.05
N ASP A 22 8.44 10.23 -10.66
CA ASP A 22 7.20 10.14 -11.45
C ASP A 22 7.31 10.91 -12.77
N SER A 23 7.97 12.08 -12.75
CA SER A 23 8.27 12.89 -13.92
C SER A 23 9.16 12.10 -14.90
N ARG A 24 10.22 11.47 -14.39
CA ARG A 24 11.10 10.62 -15.19
C ARG A 24 10.34 9.40 -15.74
N HIS A 25 9.51 8.76 -14.94
CA HIS A 25 8.69 7.62 -15.37
C HIS A 25 7.70 8.04 -16.48
N LEU A 26 6.99 9.16 -16.29
CA LEU A 26 6.05 9.72 -17.25
C LEU A 26 6.70 10.03 -18.61
N VAL A 27 7.87 10.67 -18.59
CA VAL A 27 8.54 11.14 -19.81
C VAL A 27 9.40 10.06 -20.48
N LYS A 28 10.14 9.26 -19.71
CA LYS A 28 11.13 8.32 -20.26
C LYS A 28 10.59 6.90 -20.46
N VAL A 29 9.73 6.44 -19.56
CA VAL A 29 9.21 5.07 -19.57
C VAL A 29 7.88 5.02 -20.29
N VAL A 30 6.91 5.82 -19.83
CA VAL A 30 5.57 5.87 -20.41
C VAL A 30 5.52 6.73 -21.68
N ARG A 31 6.44 7.71 -21.80
CA ARG A 31 6.60 8.60 -22.96
C ARG A 31 5.35 9.44 -23.27
N ARG A 32 4.71 9.95 -22.22
CA ARG A 32 3.57 10.87 -22.38
C ARG A 32 4.01 12.23 -22.88
N GLN A 33 3.13 12.88 -23.63
CA GLN A 33 3.28 14.24 -24.14
C GLN A 33 2.23 15.17 -23.52
N VAL A 34 2.42 16.48 -23.68
CA VAL A 34 1.41 17.47 -23.31
C VAL A 34 0.10 17.17 -24.04
N GLY A 35 -1.02 17.19 -23.32
CA GLY A 35 -2.35 16.81 -23.80
C GLY A 35 -2.71 15.33 -23.58
N ASP A 36 -1.76 14.47 -23.21
CA ASP A 36 -2.08 13.07 -22.93
C ASP A 36 -2.82 12.90 -21.59
N GLY A 37 -3.77 11.96 -21.57
CA GLY A 37 -4.49 11.58 -20.36
C GLY A 37 -3.68 10.66 -19.44
N VAL A 38 -3.71 10.98 -18.15
CA VAL A 38 -3.19 10.16 -17.04
C VAL A 38 -4.19 10.15 -15.88
N GLU A 39 -3.93 9.35 -14.86
CA GLU A 39 -4.70 9.38 -13.61
C GLU A 39 -3.76 9.69 -12.45
N VAL A 40 -4.25 10.42 -11.44
CA VAL A 40 -3.61 10.44 -10.13
C VAL A 40 -4.48 9.69 -9.12
N ILE A 41 -3.84 9.06 -8.15
CA ILE A 41 -4.54 8.39 -7.05
C ILE A 41 -4.30 9.19 -5.79
N ALA A 42 -5.41 9.62 -5.20
CA ALA A 42 -5.41 10.45 -4.02
C ALA A 42 -5.29 9.60 -2.74
N PRO A 43 -4.90 10.19 -1.59
CA PRO A 43 -4.87 9.49 -0.30
C PRO A 43 -6.18 8.83 0.11
N SER A 44 -7.32 9.41 -0.28
CA SER A 44 -8.66 8.82 -0.13
C SER A 44 -8.82 7.47 -0.84
N GLY A 45 -7.98 7.19 -1.84
CA GLY A 45 -8.09 6.05 -2.74
C GLY A 45 -8.81 6.37 -4.05
N ASP A 46 -9.34 7.58 -4.20
CA ASP A 46 -10.03 8.01 -5.42
C ASP A 46 -9.05 8.26 -6.57
N LEU A 47 -9.52 7.96 -7.78
CA LEU A 47 -8.83 8.20 -9.04
C LEU A 47 -9.30 9.52 -9.64
N TRP A 48 -8.35 10.41 -9.89
CA TRP A 48 -8.61 11.69 -10.52
C TRP A 48 -8.08 11.67 -11.96
N PRO A 49 -8.95 11.85 -12.97
CA PRO A 49 -8.48 11.99 -14.35
C PRO A 49 -7.70 13.29 -14.49
N CYS A 50 -6.53 13.22 -15.11
CA CYS A 50 -5.68 14.37 -15.36
C CYS A 50 -5.18 14.40 -16.81
N GLU A 51 -4.76 15.57 -17.24
CA GLU A 51 -4.11 15.83 -18.51
C GLU A 51 -2.68 16.33 -18.25
N VAL A 52 -1.70 15.85 -19.01
CA VAL A 52 -0.33 16.35 -18.91
C VAL A 52 -0.27 17.77 -19.47
N VAL A 53 0.14 18.75 -18.66
CA VAL A 53 0.30 20.15 -19.09
C VAL A 53 1.77 20.55 -19.27
N SER A 54 2.70 19.82 -18.64
CA SER A 54 4.14 20.00 -18.83
C SER A 54 4.88 18.68 -18.70
N THR A 55 5.82 18.42 -19.62
CA THR A 55 6.79 17.32 -19.55
C THR A 55 8.19 17.79 -19.12
N GLY A 56 8.25 18.93 -18.42
CA GLY A 56 9.48 19.47 -17.84
C GLY A 56 10.04 18.62 -16.70
N ASN A 57 10.98 19.18 -15.94
CA ASN A 57 11.48 18.57 -14.71
C ASN A 57 11.34 19.58 -13.56
N PRO A 58 10.28 19.49 -12.73
CA PRO A 58 9.28 18.42 -12.70
C PRO A 58 8.19 18.53 -13.79
N ALA A 59 7.56 17.40 -14.10
CA ALA A 59 6.40 17.32 -14.96
C ALA A 59 5.15 17.78 -14.19
N VAL A 60 4.16 18.33 -14.91
CA VAL A 60 2.93 18.86 -14.31
C VAL A 60 1.72 18.27 -15.02
N VAL A 61 0.73 17.86 -14.23
CA VAL A 61 -0.56 17.36 -14.72
C VAL A 61 -1.69 18.21 -14.13
N ARG A 62 -2.77 18.40 -14.88
CA ARG A 62 -3.94 19.18 -14.45
C ARG A 62 -5.14 18.27 -14.33
N VAL A 63 -5.88 18.38 -13.23
CA VAL A 63 -7.14 17.64 -13.04
C VAL A 63 -8.13 18.04 -14.13
N ALA A 64 -8.68 17.04 -14.82
CA ALA A 64 -9.49 17.20 -16.02
C ALA A 64 -10.97 16.80 -15.81
N GLY A 65 -11.38 16.51 -14.58
CA GLY A 65 -12.74 16.16 -14.25
C GLY A 65 -12.90 15.57 -12.84
N PRO A 66 -14.13 15.13 -12.50
CA PRO A 66 -14.45 14.65 -11.16
C PRO A 66 -13.71 13.36 -10.81
N ALA A 67 -13.47 13.20 -9.51
CA ALA A 67 -12.95 11.96 -8.94
C ALA A 67 -13.84 10.75 -9.27
N ARG A 68 -13.21 9.60 -9.48
CA ARG A 68 -13.86 8.30 -9.65
C ARG A 68 -13.37 7.35 -8.56
N PRO A 69 -14.23 6.52 -7.97
CA PRO A 69 -13.78 5.51 -7.03
C PRO A 69 -12.80 4.55 -7.74
N ALA A 70 -11.70 4.19 -7.07
CA ALA A 70 -10.86 3.11 -7.55
C ALA A 70 -11.64 1.78 -7.58
N PRO A 71 -11.23 0.81 -8.44
CA PRO A 71 -11.82 -0.51 -8.43
C PRO A 71 -11.84 -1.09 -7.03
N TYR A 72 -13.01 -1.56 -6.58
CA TYR A 72 -13.20 -2.09 -5.24
C TYR A 72 -12.20 -3.21 -4.95
N VAL A 73 -11.44 -3.05 -3.87
CA VAL A 73 -10.63 -4.10 -3.26
C VAL A 73 -11.22 -4.34 -1.87
N PRO A 74 -11.56 -5.60 -1.52
CA PRO A 74 -12.06 -5.89 -0.19
C PRO A 74 -11.12 -5.37 0.90
N PRO A 75 -11.68 -4.82 2.00
CA PRO A 75 -10.92 -4.37 3.15
C PRO A 75 -10.17 -5.53 3.82
N LEU A 76 -8.93 -5.81 3.41
CA LEU A 76 -8.14 -6.90 3.99
C LEU A 76 -7.04 -6.38 4.90
N THR A 77 -7.04 -6.86 6.14
CA THR A 77 -5.90 -6.75 7.06
C THR A 77 -5.11 -8.05 7.01
N LEU A 78 -3.85 -7.98 6.59
CA LEU A 78 -2.94 -9.12 6.55
C LEU A 78 -2.08 -9.13 7.81
N TRP A 79 -2.23 -10.15 8.64
CA TRP A 79 -1.31 -10.42 9.74
C TRP A 79 -0.30 -11.49 9.33
N VAL A 80 0.99 -11.17 9.47
CA VAL A 80 2.08 -12.12 9.19
C VAL A 80 2.90 -12.40 10.44
N GLY A 81 3.28 -13.67 10.63
CA GLY A 81 4.24 -14.02 11.67
C GLY A 81 5.58 -13.35 11.44
N LEU A 82 6.23 -12.91 12.52
CA LEU A 82 7.55 -12.29 12.47
C LEU A 82 8.52 -13.15 11.66
N ALA A 83 9.07 -12.56 10.60
CA ALA A 83 9.96 -13.20 9.66
C ALA A 83 11.28 -12.44 9.52
N GLU A 84 12.20 -13.02 8.76
CA GLU A 84 13.46 -12.36 8.44
C GLU A 84 13.25 -11.04 7.68
N PRO A 85 14.12 -10.04 7.89
CA PRO A 85 14.02 -8.71 7.29
C PRO A 85 13.62 -8.68 5.81
N GLY A 86 14.32 -9.43 4.96
CA GLY A 86 14.05 -9.43 3.51
C GLY A 86 12.69 -10.03 3.16
N ARG A 87 12.20 -10.98 3.96
CA ARG A 87 10.86 -11.56 3.77
C ARG A 87 9.76 -10.58 4.15
N LEU A 88 9.96 -9.78 5.19
CA LEU A 88 9.00 -8.73 5.57
C LEU A 88 8.90 -7.63 4.51
N ASP A 89 10.01 -7.26 3.87
CA ASP A 89 9.96 -6.32 2.76
C ASP A 89 9.18 -6.88 1.58
N LEU A 90 9.45 -8.13 1.21
CA LEU A 90 8.73 -8.80 0.12
C LEU A 90 7.23 -8.88 0.42
N ILE A 91 6.86 -9.19 1.66
CA ILE A 91 5.46 -9.19 2.09
C ILE A 91 4.85 -7.78 1.96
N ALA A 92 5.57 -6.73 2.38
CA ALA A 92 5.09 -5.35 2.26
C ALA A 92 4.89 -4.92 0.80
N GLU A 93 5.81 -5.30 -0.09
CA GLU A 93 5.70 -5.09 -1.53
C GLU A 93 4.45 -5.79 -2.09
N LYS A 94 4.29 -7.09 -1.82
CA LYS A 94 3.17 -7.88 -2.37
C LYS A 94 1.83 -7.51 -1.75
N ALA A 95 1.80 -7.14 -0.48
CA ALA A 95 0.61 -6.60 0.16
C ALA A 95 0.11 -5.34 -0.57
N ALA A 96 1.02 -4.41 -0.93
CA ALA A 96 0.68 -3.21 -1.67
C ALA A 96 0.18 -3.52 -3.10
N GLU A 97 0.87 -4.39 -3.83
CA GLU A 97 0.45 -4.81 -5.19
C GLU A 97 -0.95 -5.45 -5.22
N LEU A 98 -1.27 -6.23 -4.18
CA LEU A 98 -2.55 -6.92 -4.03
C LEU A 98 -3.66 -6.04 -3.43
N GLY A 99 -3.33 -4.81 -3.01
CA GLY A 99 -4.29 -3.88 -2.42
C GLY A 99 -4.72 -4.21 -0.99
N VAL A 100 -3.87 -4.90 -0.22
CA VAL A 100 -4.06 -5.10 1.23
C VAL A 100 -4.09 -3.74 1.92
N ARG A 101 -5.10 -3.53 2.79
CA ARG A 101 -5.29 -2.25 3.48
C ARG A 101 -4.32 -2.05 4.64
N ASP A 102 -4.23 -3.06 5.50
CA ASP A 102 -3.42 -3.01 6.71
C ASP A 102 -2.49 -4.21 6.73
N LEU A 103 -1.23 -3.98 7.07
CA LEU A 103 -0.23 -5.03 7.21
C LEU A 103 0.25 -5.05 8.66
N GLY A 104 -0.03 -6.12 9.38
CA GLY A 104 0.38 -6.31 10.76
C GLY A 104 1.43 -7.39 10.91
N VAL A 105 2.38 -7.21 11.83
CA VAL A 105 3.35 -8.27 12.20
C VAL A 105 3.06 -8.79 13.60
N VAL A 106 2.92 -10.11 13.72
CA VAL A 106 2.69 -10.79 15.00
C VAL A 106 3.92 -11.57 15.48
N VAL A 107 4.17 -11.51 16.77
CA VAL A 107 5.10 -12.40 17.45
C VAL A 107 4.34 -13.68 17.82
N THR A 108 4.85 -14.81 17.35
CA THR A 108 4.35 -16.15 17.67
C THR A 108 5.39 -16.91 18.49
N GLU A 109 4.99 -18.00 19.14
CA GLU A 109 5.88 -18.83 19.96
C GLU A 109 7.15 -19.30 19.22
N ARG A 110 7.05 -19.52 17.90
CA ARG A 110 8.17 -20.01 17.07
C ARG A 110 9.07 -18.89 16.52
N ALA A 111 8.84 -17.63 16.92
CA ALA A 111 9.67 -16.51 16.49
C ALA A 111 11.08 -16.62 17.09
N LYS A 112 12.09 -16.72 16.23
CA LYS A 112 13.48 -16.96 16.67
C LYS A 112 14.15 -15.75 17.34
N ARG A 113 13.83 -14.54 16.90
CA ARG A 113 14.43 -13.30 17.40
C ARG A 113 13.45 -12.14 17.24
N VAL A 114 12.96 -11.64 18.37
CA VAL A 114 12.14 -10.42 18.42
C VAL A 114 13.09 -9.22 18.47
N PRO A 115 12.96 -8.24 17.56
CA PRO A 115 13.78 -7.03 17.61
C PRO A 115 13.40 -6.17 18.82
N ASP A 116 14.35 -5.36 19.30
CA ASP A 116 14.05 -4.28 20.24
C ASP A 116 13.16 -3.20 19.56
N PRO A 117 12.52 -2.31 20.36
CA PRO A 117 11.62 -1.29 19.82
C PRO A 117 12.26 -0.38 18.77
N ASP A 118 13.50 0.08 18.97
CA ASP A 118 14.18 0.98 18.04
C ASP A 118 14.51 0.29 16.71
N ALA A 119 14.94 -0.98 16.78
CA ALA A 119 15.20 -1.81 15.61
C ALA A 119 13.91 -2.11 14.84
N TRP A 120 12.79 -2.30 15.56
CA TRP A 120 11.49 -2.47 14.95
C TRP A 120 10.98 -1.20 14.27
N GLU A 121 11.12 -0.03 14.89
CA GLU A 121 10.70 1.24 14.29
C GLU A 121 11.43 1.50 12.96
N ARG A 122 12.76 1.28 12.92
CA ARG A 122 13.54 1.38 11.68
C ARG A 122 13.08 0.38 10.62
N ARG A 123 12.68 -0.83 11.02
CA ARG A 123 12.12 -1.84 10.11
C ARG A 123 10.78 -1.38 9.56
N GLN A 124 9.88 -0.91 10.42
CA GLN A 124 8.55 -0.43 10.05
C GLN A 124 8.66 0.71 9.03
N ALA A 125 9.51 1.70 9.30
CA ALA A 125 9.76 2.81 8.37
C ALA A 125 10.31 2.34 7.01
N ARG A 126 11.13 1.29 6.98
CA ARG A 126 11.59 0.69 5.74
C ARG A 126 10.48 -0.07 5.00
N MET A 127 9.69 -0.87 5.70
CA MET A 127 8.53 -1.55 5.10
C MET A 127 7.54 -0.55 4.51
N GLN A 128 7.29 0.58 5.18
CA GLN A 128 6.43 1.65 4.67
C GLN A 128 6.96 2.19 3.34
N ARG A 129 8.26 2.46 3.23
CA ARG A 129 8.87 2.92 1.98
C ARG A 129 8.73 1.89 0.85
N VAL A 130 8.93 0.60 1.16
CA VAL A 130 8.74 -0.49 0.19
C VAL A 130 7.29 -0.57 -0.28
N ALA A 131 6.32 -0.53 0.64
CA ALA A 131 4.90 -0.57 0.32
C ALA A 131 4.46 0.64 -0.52
N VAL A 132 4.96 1.85 -0.22
CA VAL A 132 4.67 3.06 -1.02
C VAL A 132 5.24 2.94 -2.43
N ALA A 133 6.48 2.48 -2.58
CA ALA A 133 7.09 2.28 -3.89
C ALA A 133 6.31 1.26 -4.73
N ALA A 134 5.90 0.14 -4.12
CA ALA A 134 5.11 -0.90 -4.76
C ALA A 134 3.69 -0.42 -5.13
N ALA A 135 3.04 0.38 -4.27
CA ALA A 135 1.76 0.99 -4.57
C ALA A 135 1.83 1.94 -5.77
N ARG A 136 2.89 2.78 -5.83
CA ARG A 136 3.18 3.66 -6.98
C ARG A 136 3.36 2.87 -8.27
N GLN A 137 4.20 1.83 -8.24
CA GLN A 137 4.50 1.03 -9.43
C GLN A 137 3.29 0.22 -9.92
N SER A 138 2.49 -0.34 -9.00
CA SER A 138 1.31 -1.14 -9.34
C SER A 138 0.09 -0.30 -9.73
N GLY A 139 0.13 1.01 -9.51
CA GLY A 139 -1.03 1.88 -9.73
C GLY A 139 -2.20 1.55 -8.78
N ARG A 140 -1.89 1.03 -7.59
CA ARG A 140 -2.85 0.81 -6.50
C ARG A 140 -2.81 2.00 -5.55
N GLY A 141 -3.99 2.52 -5.19
CA GLY A 141 -4.13 3.62 -4.24
C GLY A 141 -3.92 3.24 -2.79
N VAL A 142 -3.98 1.95 -2.48
CA VAL A 142 -3.84 1.46 -1.12
C VAL A 142 -2.36 1.41 -0.76
N ARG A 143 -2.02 2.14 0.30
CA ARG A 143 -0.69 2.12 0.92
C ARG A 143 -0.82 1.33 2.22
N PRO A 144 -0.51 0.02 2.24
CA PRO A 144 -0.57 -0.74 3.47
C PRO A 144 0.25 -0.03 4.52
N VAL A 145 -0.35 0.24 5.68
CA VAL A 145 0.35 0.81 6.82
C VAL A 145 0.93 -0.36 7.61
N PRO A 146 2.25 -0.58 7.62
CA PRO A 146 2.85 -1.61 8.45
C PRO A 146 2.67 -1.21 9.91
N ARG A 147 1.96 -2.04 10.67
CA ARG A 147 1.71 -1.88 12.10
C ARG A 147 2.23 -3.10 12.87
N GLY A 148 2.34 -2.97 14.18
CA GLY A 148 2.46 -4.12 15.08
C GLY A 148 3.88 -4.38 15.59
N LEU A 149 4.26 -5.66 15.64
CA LEU A 149 5.04 -6.31 16.69
C LEU A 149 4.24 -6.55 17.97
N VAL A 150 3.07 -7.17 17.79
CA VAL A 150 2.15 -7.56 18.88
C VAL A 150 2.12 -9.07 19.04
N PRO A 151 1.75 -9.60 20.23
CA PRO A 151 1.49 -11.03 20.39
C PRO A 151 0.32 -11.49 19.50
N PHE A 152 0.34 -12.75 19.05
CA PHE A 152 -0.78 -13.32 18.28
C PHE A 152 -2.14 -13.21 18.99
N ALA A 153 -2.16 -13.33 20.33
CA ALA A 153 -3.38 -13.17 21.13
C ALA A 153 -4.09 -11.82 20.89
N HIS A 154 -3.32 -10.74 20.70
CA HIS A 154 -3.88 -9.42 20.41
C HIS A 154 -4.72 -9.41 19.13
N VAL A 155 -4.31 -10.18 18.12
CA VAL A 155 -5.08 -10.29 16.86
C VAL A 155 -6.41 -10.98 17.11
N LEU A 156 -6.43 -12.01 17.96
CA LEU A 156 -7.68 -12.71 18.30
C LEU A 156 -8.64 -11.83 19.09
N GLU A 157 -8.12 -11.02 20.01
CA GLU A 157 -8.91 -10.11 20.84
C GLU A 157 -9.49 -8.93 20.04
N THR A 158 -8.82 -8.53 18.96
CA THR A 158 -9.20 -7.37 18.13
C THR A 158 -9.89 -7.74 16.81
N THR A 159 -10.04 -9.03 16.53
CA THR A 159 -10.75 -9.52 15.34
C THR A 159 -12.14 -10.00 15.74
N ASP A 160 -13.17 -9.44 15.10
CA ASP A 160 -14.54 -9.85 15.35
C ASP A 160 -14.74 -11.36 15.04
N PRO A 161 -15.49 -12.09 15.89
CA PRO A 161 -15.80 -13.50 15.65
C PRO A 161 -16.36 -13.73 14.24
N GLY A 162 -15.78 -14.71 13.53
CA GLY A 162 -16.18 -15.05 12.16
C GLY A 162 -15.59 -14.15 11.05
N GLN A 163 -14.80 -13.13 11.40
CA GLN A 163 -14.14 -12.25 10.42
C GLN A 163 -12.65 -12.53 10.20
N GLY A 164 -12.10 -13.57 10.85
CA GLY A 164 -10.71 -13.98 10.71
C GLY A 164 -10.54 -15.26 9.87
N ILE A 165 -9.50 -15.29 9.03
CA ILE A 165 -9.05 -16.50 8.34
C ILE A 165 -7.59 -16.76 8.75
N ILE A 166 -7.30 -17.98 9.20
CA ILE A 166 -5.94 -18.45 9.46
C ILE A 166 -5.55 -19.49 8.42
N LEU A 167 -4.31 -19.37 7.91
CA LEU A 167 -3.74 -20.37 7.01
C LEU A 167 -3.05 -21.45 7.85
N ASP A 168 -3.73 -22.59 8.07
CA ASP A 168 -3.15 -23.78 8.71
C ASP A 168 -3.30 -24.98 7.76
N PRO A 169 -2.22 -25.76 7.48
CA PRO A 169 -2.31 -26.96 6.67
C PRO A 169 -3.23 -28.06 7.27
N ARG A 170 -3.62 -27.94 8.55
CA ARG A 170 -4.55 -28.82 9.25
C ARG A 170 -5.97 -28.22 9.33
N ALA A 171 -6.29 -27.27 8.45
CA ALA A 171 -7.60 -26.63 8.42
C ALA A 171 -8.74 -27.68 8.44
N GLY A 172 -9.75 -27.42 9.27
CA GLY A 172 -10.90 -28.30 9.47
C GLY A 172 -11.85 -27.76 10.53
N ASP A 173 -11.28 -27.24 11.61
CA ASP A 173 -12.01 -26.60 12.71
C ASP A 173 -11.74 -25.08 12.76
N SER A 174 -12.69 -24.32 13.30
CA SER A 174 -12.48 -22.92 13.62
C SER A 174 -11.46 -22.80 14.75
N LEU A 175 -10.71 -21.69 14.78
CA LEU A 175 -9.72 -21.50 15.84
C LEU A 175 -10.38 -21.55 17.23
N ALA A 176 -11.59 -21.02 17.39
CA ALA A 176 -12.38 -21.07 18.62
C ALA A 176 -12.74 -22.49 19.13
N GLN A 177 -12.54 -23.52 18.31
CA GLN A 177 -12.76 -24.93 18.69
C GLN A 177 -11.45 -25.64 19.10
N VAL A 178 -10.29 -25.02 18.88
CA VAL A 178 -8.97 -25.63 19.02
C VAL A 178 -8.10 -24.96 20.09
N ILE A 179 -8.42 -23.73 20.49
CA ILE A 179 -7.88 -23.01 21.66
C ILE A 179 -8.92 -22.96 22.78
#